data_AF-A0A524MW85-F1
#
_entry.id   AF-A0A524MW85-F1
#
_cell.length_a   1.000
_cell.length_b   1.000
_cell.length_c   1.000
_cell.angle_alpha   90.00
_cell.angle_beta   90.00
_cell.angle_gamma   90.00
#
_symmetry.space_group_name_H-M   'P 1'
#
loop_
_entity.id
_entity.type
_entity.pdbx_description
1 polymer ?
#
loop_
_entity_poly.entity_id
_entity_poly.type
_entity_poly.pdbx_seq_one_letter_code
_entity_poly.pdbx_strand_id
1 'polypeptide(L)'
;MSNLYYHTFFKWWTPADLEEISNLFQVNYTVIKHKGESGDNDSSIYRDDRDEVEVKSDNMVAFLSKFRATLSQVKDTPLNLGDVELRDMIKDHYPRDRPTPFPWEWNPEPKLMAVK
;
A
#
# COMPACT_ATOMS: atom_id res chain seq x y z
N MET A 1 2.28 18.41 15.04
CA MET A 1 2.43 17.41 13.97
C MET A 1 1.21 16.50 14.07
N SER A 2 0.37 16.41 13.04
CA SER A 2 -0.78 15.51 13.08
C SER A 2 -0.26 14.07 13.11
N ASN A 3 -0.72 13.29 14.09
CA ASN A 3 -0.30 11.92 14.37
C ASN A 3 -1.01 10.92 13.44
N LEU A 4 -1.17 11.29 12.17
CA LEU A 4 -1.87 10.46 11.20
C LEU A 4 -1.06 9.20 10.92
N TYR A 5 -1.72 8.05 10.91
CA TYR A 5 -1.08 6.79 10.59
C TYR A 5 -0.44 6.85 9.20
N TYR A 6 0.82 6.47 9.11
CA TYR A 6 1.56 6.34 7.87
C TYR A 6 2.52 5.16 7.99
N HIS A 7 2.41 4.20 7.08
CA HIS A 7 3.31 3.07 7.06
C HIS A 7 3.47 2.50 5.65
N THR A 8 4.67 2.03 5.35
CA THR A 8 4.99 1.38 4.08
C THR A 8 5.36 -0.07 4.34
N PHE A 9 4.58 -0.95 3.73
CA PHE A 9 4.81 -2.38 3.64
C PHE A 9 5.53 -2.72 2.34
N PHE A 10 6.25 -3.84 2.33
CA PHE A 10 7.10 -4.26 1.23
C PHE A 10 6.90 -5.72 0.88
N LYS A 11 7.19 -6.05 -0.38
CA LYS A 11 7.26 -7.41 -0.91
C LYS A 11 8.56 -7.53 -1.69
N TRP A 12 9.25 -8.67 -1.53
CA TRP A 12 10.52 -8.91 -2.20
C TRP A 12 10.42 -10.08 -3.16
N TRP A 13 11.32 -10.07 -4.15
CA TRP A 13 11.56 -11.15 -5.12
C TRP A 13 10.44 -11.35 -6.12
N THR A 14 9.20 -11.43 -5.65
CA THR A 14 8.01 -11.68 -6.46
C THR A 14 7.15 -10.42 -6.51
N PRO A 15 6.94 -9.83 -7.70
CA PRO A 15 6.05 -8.67 -7.82
C PRO A 15 4.62 -9.03 -7.40
N ALA A 16 3.90 -8.06 -6.89
CA ALA A 16 2.47 -8.14 -6.65
C ALA A 16 1.71 -8.12 -8.00
N ASP A 17 0.74 -9.01 -8.16
CA ASP A 17 -0.20 -8.93 -9.27
C ASP A 17 -1.24 -7.86 -8.93
N LEU A 18 -1.01 -6.65 -9.46
CA LEU A 18 -1.87 -5.50 -9.19
C LEU A 18 -3.28 -5.69 -9.73
N GLU A 19 -3.47 -6.51 -10.77
CA GLU A 19 -4.78 -6.78 -11.35
C GLU A 19 -5.58 -7.71 -10.41
N GLU A 20 -4.97 -8.82 -9.98
CA GLU A 20 -5.58 -9.74 -9.00
C GLU A 20 -5.93 -9.01 -7.70
N ILE A 21 -4.97 -8.26 -7.16
CA ILE A 21 -5.14 -7.47 -5.94
C ILE A 21 -6.29 -6.47 -6.11
N SER A 22 -6.31 -5.73 -7.21
CA SER A 22 -7.37 -4.76 -7.44
C SER A 22 -8.77 -5.38 -7.44
N ASN A 23 -8.93 -6.56 -8.06
CA ASN A 23 -10.22 -7.25 -8.12
C ASN A 23 -10.67 -7.73 -6.74
N LEU A 24 -9.73 -8.17 -5.91
CA LEU A 24 -9.98 -8.59 -4.53
C LEU A 24 -10.40 -7.41 -3.65
N PHE A 25 -9.71 -6.27 -3.76
CA PHE A 25 -10.05 -5.07 -2.98
C PHE A 25 -11.33 -4.36 -3.45
N GLN A 26 -11.69 -4.45 -4.73
CA GLN A 26 -12.91 -3.84 -5.29
C GLN A 26 -14.22 -4.34 -4.67
N VAL A 27 -14.21 -5.50 -4.00
CA VAL A 27 -15.39 -6.07 -3.34
C VAL A 27 -15.86 -5.19 -2.17
N ASN A 28 -14.91 -4.67 -1.38
CA ASN A 28 -15.20 -3.96 -0.13
C ASN A 28 -14.69 -2.50 -0.12
N TYR A 29 -13.85 -2.12 -1.08
CA TYR A 29 -13.16 -0.83 -1.09
C TYR A 29 -13.27 -0.13 -2.44
N THR A 30 -13.09 1.19 -2.44
CA THR A 30 -13.00 1.95 -3.69
C THR A 30 -11.60 1.81 -4.26
N VAL A 31 -11.47 1.31 -5.48
CA VAL A 31 -10.18 1.08 -6.13
C VAL A 31 -10.02 1.91 -7.39
N ILE A 32 -8.91 2.62 -7.50
CA ILE A 32 -8.52 3.41 -8.67
C ILE A 32 -7.21 2.84 -9.21
N LYS A 33 -7.17 2.49 -10.49
CA LYS A 33 -5.97 2.00 -11.17
C LYS A 33 -5.29 3.16 -11.87
N HIS A 34 -4.05 3.44 -11.51
CA HIS A 34 -3.17 4.38 -12.18
C HIS A 34 -2.21 3.61 -13.06
N LYS A 35 -2.29 3.81 -14.37
CA LYS A 35 -1.34 3.21 -15.30
C LYS A 35 -0.19 4.18 -15.51
N GLY A 36 1.03 3.72 -15.29
CA GLY A 36 2.21 4.50 -15.58
C GLY A 36 2.32 4.76 -17.08
N GLU A 37 2.55 6.00 -17.50
CA GLU A 37 2.94 6.28 -18.88
C GLU A 37 4.30 5.59 -19.13
N SER A 38 4.31 4.58 -19.98
CA SER A 38 5.52 3.88 -20.41
C SER A 38 5.50 3.79 -21.92
N GLY A 39 6.34 4.59 -22.58
CA GLY A 39 6.54 4.53 -24.03
C GLY A 39 7.63 3.51 -24.39
N ASP A 40 7.68 3.10 -25.66
CA ASP A 40 8.68 2.16 -26.18
C ASP A 40 10.14 2.65 -26.01
N ASN A 41 10.35 3.95 -25.79
CA ASN A 41 11.65 4.58 -25.54
C ASN A 41 11.96 4.82 -24.05
N ASP A 42 11.15 4.29 -23.13
CA ASP A 42 11.39 4.46 -21.70
C ASP A 42 12.49 3.52 -21.21
N SER A 43 13.71 4.06 -21.10
CA SER A 43 14.90 3.37 -20.59
C SER A 43 15.01 3.36 -19.06
N SER A 44 13.94 3.73 -18.32
CA SER A 44 13.94 3.65 -16.87
C SER A 44 13.89 2.20 -16.39
N ILE A 45 14.81 1.84 -15.48
CA ILE A 45 14.79 0.56 -14.77
C ILE A 45 13.57 0.40 -13.85
N TYR A 46 12.84 1.49 -13.58
CA TYR A 46 11.63 1.52 -12.74
C TYR A 46 10.34 1.62 -13.54
N ARG A 47 10.39 1.41 -14.88
CA ARG A 47 9.22 1.48 -15.76
C ARG A 47 8.05 0.64 -15.24
N ASP A 48 8.37 -0.57 -14.80
CA ASP A 48 7.40 -1.55 -14.35
C ASP A 48 6.80 -1.23 -12.96
N ASP A 49 7.41 -0.34 -12.19
CA ASP A 49 6.95 0.07 -10.84
C ASP A 49 5.99 1.28 -10.87
N ARG A 50 5.71 1.83 -12.06
CA ARG A 50 4.84 3.01 -12.21
C ARG A 50 3.35 2.69 -12.17
N ASP A 51 2.98 1.43 -12.40
CA ASP A 51 1.59 1.02 -12.22
C ASP A 51 1.29 1.02 -10.72
N GLU A 52 0.25 1.76 -10.35
CA GLU A 52 -0.17 1.92 -8.97
C GLU A 52 -1.67 1.65 -8.84
N VAL A 53 -2.06 0.98 -7.77
CA VAL A 53 -3.44 0.76 -7.40
C VAL A 53 -3.71 1.54 -6.12
N GLU A 54 -4.59 2.52 -6.20
CA GLU A 54 -5.05 3.30 -5.06
C GLU A 54 -6.32 2.65 -4.50
N VAL A 55 -6.26 2.19 -3.25
CA VAL A 55 -7.38 1.59 -2.53
C VAL A 55 -7.82 2.53 -1.40
N LYS A 56 -9.09 2.90 -1.38
CA LYS A 56 -9.67 3.81 -0.39
C LYS A 56 -10.66 3.09 0.51
N SER A 57 -10.48 3.33 1.80
CA SER A 57 -11.44 3.06 2.86
C SER A 57 -12.01 4.39 3.38
N ASP A 58 -12.77 4.36 4.47
CA ASP A 58 -13.44 5.54 5.02
C ASP A 58 -12.46 6.59 5.55
N ASN A 59 -11.35 6.13 6.17
CA ASN A 59 -10.35 7.00 6.80
C ASN A 59 -8.93 6.79 6.27
N MET A 60 -8.65 5.70 5.55
CA MET A 60 -7.33 5.41 4.99
C MET A 60 -7.32 5.32 3.47
N VAL A 61 -6.16 5.65 2.90
CA VAL A 61 -5.81 5.39 1.50
C VAL A 61 -4.55 4.54 1.45
N ALA A 62 -4.54 3.55 0.58
CA ALA A 62 -3.39 2.71 0.29
C ALA A 62 -2.97 2.88 -1.16
N PHE A 63 -1.68 3.08 -1.39
CA PHE A 63 -1.08 3.06 -2.72
C PHE A 63 -0.25 1.79 -2.86
N LEU A 64 -0.69 0.89 -3.74
CA LEU A 64 -0.10 -0.41 -3.97
C LEU A 64 0.70 -0.38 -5.28
N SER A 65 1.98 -0.71 -5.22
CA SER A 65 2.87 -0.95 -6.36
C SER A 65 3.35 -2.39 -6.34
N LYS A 66 4.13 -2.81 -7.33
CA LYS A 66 4.63 -4.21 -7.42
C LYS A 66 5.41 -4.68 -6.19
N PHE A 67 6.18 -3.81 -5.55
CA PHE A 67 7.07 -4.19 -4.43
C PHE A 67 6.80 -3.45 -3.12
N ARG A 68 5.89 -2.48 -3.11
CA ARG A 68 5.57 -1.69 -1.92
C ARG A 68 4.09 -1.38 -1.85
N ALA A 69 3.60 -1.19 -0.64
CA ALA A 69 2.27 -0.68 -0.35
C ALA A 69 2.40 0.40 0.71
N THR A 70 1.95 1.62 0.41
CA THR A 70 1.96 2.73 1.36
C THR A 70 0.56 2.98 1.85
N LEU A 71 0.32 2.79 3.14
CA LEU A 71 -0.94 3.05 3.81
C LEU A 71 -0.84 4.36 4.58
N SER A 72 -1.75 5.28 4.32
CA SER A 72 -1.82 6.58 5.00
C SER A 72 -3.24 6.92 5.42
N GLN A 73 -3.35 7.58 6.56
CA GLN A 73 -4.62 8.05 7.10
C GLN A 73 -4.91 9.45 6.59
N VAL A 74 -6.08 9.63 5.97
CA VAL A 74 -6.50 10.89 5.36
C VAL A 74 -7.20 11.80 6.36
N LYS A 75 -7.94 11.20 7.33
CA LYS A 75 -8.71 11.92 8.34
C LYS A 75 -8.18 11.63 9.74
N ASP A 76 -8.05 12.64 10.58
CA ASP A 76 -7.64 12.51 11.99
C ASP A 76 -8.82 12.02 12.86
N THR A 77 -9.34 10.85 12.52
CA THR A 77 -10.46 10.18 13.20
C THR A 77 -10.04 8.79 13.65
N PRO A 78 -10.62 8.26 14.75
CA PRO A 78 -10.44 6.85 15.12
C PRO A 78 -10.70 5.93 13.94
N LEU A 79 -9.86 4.90 13.79
CA LEU A 79 -9.97 3.93 12.70
C LEU A 79 -11.21 3.05 12.92
N ASN A 80 -11.86 2.66 11.84
CA ASN A 80 -12.95 1.69 11.91
C ASN A 80 -12.41 0.26 11.66
N LEU A 81 -13.26 -0.75 11.82
CA LEU A 81 -12.89 -2.14 11.54
C LEU A 81 -12.45 -2.34 10.07
N GLY A 82 -13.10 -1.67 9.11
CA GLY A 82 -12.75 -1.77 7.69
C GLY A 82 -11.36 -1.21 7.34
N ASP A 83 -10.90 -0.18 8.04
CA ASP A 83 -9.57 0.41 7.93
C ASP A 83 -8.51 -0.56 8.48
N VAL A 84 -8.82 -1.26 9.59
CA VAL A 84 -7.96 -2.29 10.16
C VAL A 84 -7.89 -3.51 9.25
N GLU A 85 -9.03 -3.94 8.70
CA GLU A 85 -9.09 -5.03 7.72
C GLU A 85 -8.29 -4.68 6.45
N LEU A 86 -8.38 -3.44 5.96
CA LEU A 86 -7.59 -2.97 4.81
C LEU A 86 -6.09 -3.13 5.09
N ARG A 87 -5.65 -2.70 6.28
CA ARG A 87 -4.25 -2.86 6.71
C ARG A 87 -3.85 -4.33 6.74
N ASP A 88 -4.67 -5.19 7.35
CA ASP A 88 -4.34 -6.61 7.49
C ASP A 88 -4.24 -7.30 6.13
N MET A 89 -5.18 -7.03 5.23
CA MET A 89 -5.12 -7.53 3.86
C MET A 89 -3.86 -7.06 3.12
N ILE A 90 -3.48 -5.78 3.27
CA ILE A 90 -2.24 -5.25 2.70
C ILE A 90 -1.02 -5.96 3.29
N LYS A 91 -0.99 -6.15 4.61
CA LYS A 91 0.11 -6.82 5.30
C LYS A 91 0.28 -8.26 4.86
N ASP A 92 -0.82 -8.96 4.58
CA ASP A 92 -0.77 -10.33 4.04
C ASP A 92 -0.13 -10.37 2.64
N HIS A 93 -0.40 -9.36 1.80
CA HIS A 93 0.16 -9.26 0.46
C HIS A 93 1.59 -8.70 0.44
N TYR A 94 1.92 -7.84 1.40
CA TYR A 94 3.18 -7.14 1.57
C TYR A 94 3.73 -7.40 2.99
N PRO A 95 4.27 -8.59 3.27
CA PRO A 95 4.57 -9.03 4.64
C PRO A 95 5.83 -8.41 5.24
N ARG A 96 6.56 -7.56 4.50
CA ARG A 96 7.85 -7.02 4.93
C ARG A 96 7.69 -5.58 5.40
N ASP A 97 8.40 -5.26 6.46
CA ASP A 97 8.52 -3.94 7.08
C ASP A 97 9.79 -3.21 6.65
N ARG A 98 10.46 -3.70 5.60
CA ARG A 98 11.71 -3.12 5.11
C ARG A 98 11.81 -3.15 3.59
N PRO A 99 12.44 -2.12 3.00
CA PRO A 99 12.56 -1.99 1.55
C PRO A 99 13.50 -3.03 0.95
N THR A 100 14.53 -3.45 1.69
CA THR A 100 15.52 -4.41 1.19
C THR A 100 15.73 -5.58 2.16
N PRO A 101 16.17 -6.75 1.66
CA PRO A 101 16.59 -7.88 2.49
C PRO A 101 17.74 -7.57 3.45
N PHE A 102 18.51 -6.51 3.18
CA PHE A 102 19.65 -6.12 3.99
C PHE A 102 19.21 -5.47 5.31
N PRO A 103 19.95 -5.65 6.41
CA PRO A 103 19.52 -5.25 7.75
C PRO A 103 19.70 -3.76 8.06
N TRP A 104 19.94 -2.90 7.06
CA TRP A 104 20.37 -1.51 7.29
C TRP A 104 19.22 -0.49 7.34
N GLU A 105 18.02 -0.87 6.91
CA GLU A 105 16.85 0.02 6.93
C GLU A 105 15.68 -0.70 7.60
N TRP A 106 15.28 -0.23 8.78
CA TRP A 106 14.14 -0.73 9.53
C TRP A 106 13.04 0.32 9.56
N ASN A 107 11.84 -0.03 9.10
CA ASN A 107 10.66 0.83 9.16
C ASN A 107 9.61 0.12 10.02
N PRO A 108 9.58 0.34 11.35
CA PRO A 108 8.63 -0.35 12.20
C PRO A 108 7.21 0.22 12.01
N GLU A 109 6.21 -0.66 12.03
CA GLU A 109 4.80 -0.25 11.96
C GLU A 109 4.42 0.60 13.19
N PRO A 110 3.85 1.81 12.99
CA PRO A 110 3.32 2.58 14.10
C PRO A 110 2.08 1.90 14.70
N LYS A 111 1.83 2.12 15.99
CA LYS A 111 0.62 1.57 16.63
C LYS A 111 -0.62 2.23 16.03
N LEU A 112 -1.64 1.42 15.73
CA LEU A 112 -2.95 1.94 15.35
C LEU A 112 -3.51 2.80 16.48
N MET A 113 -3.99 3.99 16.12
CA MET A 113 -4.73 4.85 17.04
C MET A 113 -6.17 4.36 17.10
N ALA A 114 -6.77 4.45 18.29
CA ALA A 114 -8.10 3.98 18.70
C ALA A 114 -9.03 3.45 17.60
N VAL A 115 -9.53 2.23 17.78
CA VAL A 115 -10.59 1.65 16.95
C VAL A 115 -11.94 2.04 17.54
N LYS A 116 -12.87 2.56 16.72
CA LYS A 116 -14.23 2.93 17.15
C LYS A 116 -15.26 1.89 16.71
#